data_AF-A0A026VTW4-F1
#
_entry.id   AF-A0A026VTW4-F1
#
_cell.length_a   1.000
_cell.length_b   1.000
_cell.length_c   1.000
_cell.angle_alpha   90.00
_cell.angle_beta   90.00
_cell.angle_gamma   90.00
#
_symmetry.space_group_name_H-M   'P 1'
#
loop_
_entity.id
_entity.type
_entity.pdbx_description
1 polymer ?
#
loop_
_entity_poly.entity_id
_entity_poly.type
_entity_poly.pdbx_seq_one_letter_code
_entity_poly.pdbx_strand_id
1 'polypeptide(L)'
;MGSVNVNRNVSDAFYRYKMPRIQAKVEGKGNGIKTVIVNMVDVAKTIGRPATYPTLYFGCELDVQIQFDFRNERFIVNGSHDATTLQDLLDGFIRKYVLCPACDNPETELMLMVSSKRGTISQGCKACGHHGLLESNHKLNTYILKNPPSLNDK
;
A
#
# COMPACT_ATOMS: atom_id res chain seq x y z
N MET A 1 -10.87 -16.85 9.65
CA MET A 1 -10.03 -16.02 8.75
C MET A 1 -8.91 -15.41 9.58
N GLY A 2 -7.66 -15.75 9.27
CA GLY A 2 -6.51 -15.32 10.09
C GLY A 2 -6.14 -13.86 9.83
N SER A 3 -6.29 -13.00 10.83
CA SER A 3 -5.73 -11.65 10.84
C SER A 3 -4.22 -11.71 11.09
N VAL A 4 -3.44 -10.84 10.44
CA VAL A 4 -2.01 -10.67 10.67
C VAL A 4 -1.73 -9.30 11.26
N ASN A 5 -0.67 -9.20 12.05
CA ASN A 5 -0.24 -7.91 12.60
C ASN A 5 0.26 -7.03 11.45
N VAL A 6 -0.09 -5.74 11.50
CA VAL A 6 0.33 -4.75 10.47
C VAL A 6 1.86 -4.67 10.42
N ASN A 7 2.53 -4.75 11.57
CA ASN A 7 3.97 -4.98 11.60
C ASN A 7 4.23 -6.47 11.84
N ARG A 8 4.79 -7.18 10.85
CA ARG A 8 5.17 -8.59 11.00
C ARG A 8 6.31 -8.81 12.00
N ASN A 9 7.06 -7.76 12.33
CA ASN A 9 8.09 -7.81 13.36
C ASN A 9 7.51 -7.94 14.78
N VAL A 10 6.29 -7.44 14.98
CA VAL A 10 5.60 -7.52 16.28
C VAL A 10 4.84 -8.83 16.33
N SER A 11 5.34 -9.79 17.10
CA SER A 11 4.69 -11.09 17.34
C SER A 11 3.66 -11.05 18.49
N ASP A 12 3.22 -9.86 18.88
CA ASP A 12 2.27 -9.68 19.98
C ASP A 12 0.85 -10.11 19.57
N ALA A 13 0.24 -11.01 20.34
CA ALA A 13 -1.09 -11.55 20.06
C ALA A 13 -2.22 -10.53 20.27
N PHE A 14 -1.97 -9.48 21.07
CA PHE A 14 -2.90 -8.41 21.41
C PHE A 14 -2.63 -7.13 20.60
N TYR A 15 -1.79 -7.21 19.56
CA TYR A 15 -1.46 -6.05 18.75
C TYR A 15 -2.73 -5.37 18.23
N ARG A 16 -2.87 -4.09 18.54
CA ARG A 16 -4.08 -3.30 18.29
C ARG A 16 -4.39 -3.16 16.81
N TYR A 17 -3.36 -3.09 15.96
CA TYR A 17 -3.49 -2.90 14.52
C TYR A 17 -3.32 -4.23 13.78
N LYS A 18 -4.43 -4.90 13.53
CA LYS A 18 -4.48 -6.15 12.76
C LYS A 18 -5.02 -5.87 11.38
N MET A 19 -4.40 -6.45 10.36
CA MET A 19 -4.88 -6.43 8.98
C MET A 19 -5.29 -7.83 8.51
N PRO A 20 -6.28 -7.95 7.61
CA PRO A 20 -6.56 -9.23 6.99
C PRO A 20 -5.40 -9.63 6.06
N ARG A 21 -5.15 -10.93 5.90
CA ARG A 21 -4.15 -11.41 4.93
C ARG A 21 -4.58 -11.05 3.51
N ILE A 22 -3.60 -10.75 2.65
CA ILE A 22 -3.84 -10.61 1.22
C ILE A 22 -4.41 -11.91 0.67
N GLN A 23 -5.51 -11.78 -0.07
CA GLN A 23 -6.07 -12.87 -0.86
C GLN A 23 -5.88 -12.53 -2.32
N ALA A 24 -5.04 -13.33 -2.97
CA ALA A 24 -4.76 -13.25 -4.39
C ALA A 24 -5.32 -14.49 -5.07
N LYS A 25 -5.98 -14.29 -6.20
CA LYS A 25 -6.53 -15.34 -7.06
C LYS A 25 -5.84 -15.24 -8.41
N VAL A 26 -5.09 -16.27 -8.77
CA VAL A 26 -4.48 -16.37 -10.10
C VAL A 26 -5.56 -16.80 -11.11
N GLU A 27 -5.78 -15.98 -12.13
CA GLU A 27 -6.67 -16.25 -13.25
C GLU A 27 -5.86 -16.32 -14.56
N GLY A 28 -6.33 -17.13 -15.51
CA GLY A 28 -5.64 -17.36 -16.77
C GLY A 28 -4.62 -18.50 -16.73
N LYS A 29 -4.18 -18.94 -17.92
CA LYS A 29 -3.17 -19.98 -18.14
C LYS A 29 -2.28 -19.57 -19.33
N GLY A 30 -1.00 -19.92 -19.29
CA GLY A 30 -0.03 -19.56 -20.34
C GLY A 30 0.32 -18.06 -20.34
N ASN A 31 0.45 -17.46 -21.52
CA ASN A 31 0.86 -16.06 -21.69
C ASN A 31 -0.14 -15.00 -21.17
N GLY A 32 -1.33 -15.41 -20.72
CA GLY A 32 -2.38 -14.52 -20.19
C GLY A 32 -2.62 -14.66 -18.69
N ILE A 33 -1.64 -15.17 -17.94
CA ILE A 33 -1.76 -15.33 -16.49
C ILE A 33 -1.77 -13.96 -15.78
N LYS A 34 -2.78 -13.77 -14.93
CA LYS A 34 -3.01 -12.54 -14.18
C LYS A 34 -3.39 -12.88 -12.75
N THR A 35 -2.90 -12.10 -11.80
CA THR A 35 -3.20 -12.26 -10.39
C THR A 35 -4.18 -11.19 -9.96
N VAL A 36 -5.35 -11.60 -9.51
CA VAL A 36 -6.42 -10.72 -9.03
C VAL A 36 -6.37 -10.65 -7.51
N ILE A 37 -6.16 -9.48 -6.95
CA ILE A 37 -6.17 -9.26 -5.51
C ILE A 37 -7.61 -8.92 -5.11
N VAL A 38 -8.25 -9.85 -4.40
CA VAL A 38 -9.68 -9.76 -4.04
C VAL A 38 -9.87 -8.86 -2.82
N ASN A 39 -8.98 -8.99 -1.83
CA ASN A 39 -9.13 -8.35 -0.51
C ASN A 39 -8.33 -7.03 -0.39
N MET A 40 -8.02 -6.38 -1.51
CA MET A 40 -7.15 -5.19 -1.48
C MET A 40 -7.82 -4.00 -0.79
N VAL A 41 -9.13 -3.84 -0.95
CA VAL A 41 -9.90 -2.73 -0.37
C VAL A 41 -9.92 -2.80 1.15
N ASP A 42 -10.17 -3.97 1.73
CA ASP A 42 -10.15 -4.18 3.18
C ASP A 42 -8.77 -3.93 3.79
N VAL A 43 -7.71 -4.41 3.13
CA VAL A 43 -6.32 -4.15 3.55
C VAL A 43 -6.04 -2.65 3.51
N ALA A 44 -6.38 -1.99 2.39
CA ALA A 44 -6.19 -0.56 2.18
C ALA A 44 -6.94 0.30 3.21
N LYS A 45 -8.18 -0.08 3.53
CA LYS A 45 -9.00 0.54 4.57
C LYS A 45 -8.37 0.41 5.95
N THR A 46 -7.76 -0.74 6.24
CA THR A 46 -7.10 -1.00 7.52
C THR A 46 -5.85 -0.14 7.71
N ILE A 47 -5.07 0.07 6.65
CA ILE A 47 -3.86 0.91 6.68
C ILE A 47 -4.15 2.41 6.47
N GLY A 48 -5.41 2.80 6.24
CA GLY A 48 -5.78 4.20 6.00
C GLY A 48 -5.17 4.78 4.71
N ARG A 49 -5.01 3.95 3.67
CA ARG A 49 -4.47 4.36 2.36
C ARG A 49 -5.38 3.88 1.23
N PRO A 50 -5.42 4.56 0.08
CA PRO A 50 -6.17 4.07 -1.06
C PRO A 50 -5.52 2.79 -1.62
N ALA A 51 -6.36 1.83 -2.02
CA ALA A 51 -5.94 0.53 -2.57
C ALA A 51 -5.09 0.63 -3.85
N THR A 52 -5.15 1.78 -4.53
CA THR A 52 -4.31 2.09 -5.69
C THR A 52 -2.83 2.10 -5.34
N TYR A 53 -2.44 2.63 -4.18
CA TYR A 53 -1.03 2.78 -3.80
C TYR A 53 -0.31 1.43 -3.62
N PRO A 54 -0.79 0.49 -2.79
CA PRO A 54 -0.14 -0.81 -2.65
C PRO A 54 -0.18 -1.61 -3.97
N THR A 55 -1.22 -1.44 -4.81
CA THR A 55 -1.29 -2.12 -6.12
C THR A 55 -0.24 -1.58 -7.09
N LEU A 56 -0.04 -0.25 -7.14
CA LEU A 56 1.02 0.40 -7.90
C LEU A 56 2.41 -0.02 -7.41
N TYR A 57 2.56 -0.16 -6.10
CA TYR A 57 3.79 -0.63 -5.50
C TYR A 57 4.13 -2.03 -6.00
N PHE A 58 3.16 -2.96 -6.02
CA PHE A 58 3.35 -4.29 -6.60
C PHE A 58 3.74 -4.24 -8.08
N GLY A 59 3.07 -3.43 -8.89
CA GLY A 59 3.43 -3.28 -10.31
C GLY A 59 4.86 -2.79 -10.52
N CYS A 60 5.36 -1.93 -9.64
CA CYS A 60 6.71 -1.39 -9.73
C CYS A 60 7.78 -2.36 -9.20
N GLU A 61 7.52 -3.06 -8.09
CA GLU A 61 8.46 -4.05 -7.53
C GLU A 61 8.59 -5.29 -8.42
N LEU A 62 7.48 -5.72 -9.03
CA LEU A 62 7.44 -6.90 -9.90
C LEU A 62 7.73 -6.56 -11.37
N ASP A 63 7.89 -5.27 -11.70
CA ASP A 63 8.00 -4.72 -13.06
C ASP A 63 6.92 -5.27 -14.02
N VAL A 64 5.68 -5.31 -13.53
CA VAL A 64 4.52 -5.82 -14.27
C VAL A 64 3.47 -4.74 -14.47
N GLN A 65 2.73 -4.86 -15.57
CA GLN A 65 1.58 -4.02 -15.82
C GLN A 65 0.45 -4.37 -14.88
N ILE A 66 -0.22 -3.36 -14.35
CA ILE A 66 -1.38 -3.49 -13.46
C ILE A 66 -2.61 -2.89 -14.12
N GLN A 67 -3.77 -3.41 -13.77
CA GLN A 67 -5.07 -2.94 -14.24
C GLN A 67 -5.99 -2.74 -13.03
N PHE A 68 -6.68 -1.61 -13.02
CA PHE A 68 -7.60 -1.21 -11.97
C PHE A 68 -9.02 -1.24 -12.52
N ASP A 69 -9.89 -2.04 -11.92
CA ASP A 69 -11.32 -1.98 -12.18
C ASP A 69 -12.02 -1.42 -10.94
N PHE A 70 -12.21 -0.11 -10.91
CA PHE A 70 -12.85 0.59 -9.78
C PHE A 70 -14.33 0.23 -9.63
N ARG A 71 -15.01 -0.25 -10.69
CA ARG A 71 -16.44 -0.61 -10.63
C ARG A 71 -16.69 -1.89 -9.87
N ASN A 72 -15.79 -2.87 -10.03
CA ASN A 72 -15.88 -4.16 -9.36
C ASN A 72 -14.89 -4.28 -8.18
N GLU A 73 -14.17 -3.20 -7.86
CA GLU A 73 -13.12 -3.16 -6.85
C GLU A 73 -12.04 -4.24 -7.07
N ARG A 74 -11.75 -4.55 -8.34
CA ARG A 74 -10.78 -5.60 -8.72
C ARG A 74 -9.44 -4.97 -9.06
N PHE A 75 -8.41 -5.45 -8.38
CA PHE A 75 -7.02 -5.05 -8.62
C PHE A 75 -6.30 -6.21 -9.30
N ILE A 76 -5.87 -6.00 -10.54
CA ILE A 76 -5.32 -7.06 -11.40
C ILE A 76 -3.84 -6.73 -11.66
N VAL A 77 -2.98 -7.70 -11.40
CA VAL A 77 -1.53 -7.63 -11.60
C VAL A 77 -1.17 -8.68 -12.65
N ASN A 78 -0.50 -8.29 -13.74
CA ASN A 78 -0.07 -9.29 -14.73
C ASN A 78 1.01 -10.22 -14.13
N GLY A 79 0.99 -11.49 -14.55
CA GLY A 79 1.88 -12.52 -14.01
C GLY A 79 1.23 -13.40 -12.95
N SER A 80 1.93 -14.48 -12.62
CA SER A 80 1.58 -15.40 -11.54
C SER A 80 2.28 -14.98 -10.26
N HIS A 81 1.52 -14.44 -9.31
CA HIS A 81 2.04 -14.01 -8.02
C HIS A 81 1.28 -14.70 -6.90
N ASP A 82 2.01 -15.41 -6.07
CA ASP A 82 1.43 -16.04 -4.89
C ASP A 82 1.02 -14.98 -3.85
N ALA A 83 -0.02 -15.29 -3.09
CA ALA A 83 -0.48 -14.41 -2.00
C ALA A 83 0.63 -14.14 -0.96
N THR A 84 1.53 -15.10 -0.75
CA THR A 84 2.66 -14.96 0.19
C THR A 84 3.68 -13.93 -0.28
N THR A 85 4.02 -13.93 -1.57
CA THR A 85 4.95 -12.95 -2.16
C THR A 85 4.35 -11.55 -2.14
N LEU A 86 3.08 -11.42 -2.50
CA LEU A 86 2.37 -10.14 -2.43
C LEU A 86 2.27 -9.61 -0.99
N GLN A 87 2.11 -10.51 -0.01
CA GLN A 87 2.10 -10.13 1.40
C GLN A 87 3.47 -9.65 1.88
N ASP A 88 4.57 -10.21 1.37
CA ASP A 88 5.93 -9.76 1.69
C ASP A 88 6.23 -8.36 1.12
N LEU A 89 5.86 -8.14 -0.15
CA LEU A 89 5.92 -6.83 -0.79
C LEU A 89 5.06 -5.80 -0.05
N LEU A 90 3.89 -6.21 0.44
CA LEU A 90 3.02 -5.33 1.23
C LEU A 90 3.67 -4.96 2.56
N ASP A 91 4.35 -5.89 3.23
CA ASP A 91 5.09 -5.60 4.48
C ASP A 91 6.18 -4.55 4.22
N GLY A 92 6.92 -4.68 3.12
CA GLY A 92 7.89 -3.68 2.67
C GLY A 92 7.26 -2.30 2.44
N PHE A 93 6.08 -2.26 1.81
CA PHE A 93 5.30 -1.04 1.64
C PHE A 93 4.85 -0.44 2.98
N ILE A 94 4.31 -1.27 3.88
CA ILE A 94 3.83 -0.83 5.19
C ILE A 94 4.98 -0.23 6.00
N ARG A 95 6.14 -0.87 6.04
CA ARG A 95 7.34 -0.36 6.74
C ARG A 95 7.81 0.99 6.21
N LYS A 96 7.74 1.22 4.90
CA LYS A 96 8.25 2.46 4.29
C LYS A 96 7.21 3.59 4.24
N TYR A 97 5.94 3.27 4.01
CA TYR A 97 4.89 4.25 3.69
C TYR A 97 3.77 4.37 4.73
N VAL A 98 3.69 3.44 5.69
CA VAL A 98 2.61 3.40 6.70
C VAL A 98 3.18 3.53 8.11
N LEU A 99 4.24 2.80 8.44
CA LEU A 99 4.90 2.87 9.75
C LEU A 99 5.73 4.15 9.85
N CYS A 100 5.71 4.76 11.03
CA CYS A 100 6.56 5.91 11.31
C CYS A 100 8.00 5.44 11.61
N PRO A 101 9.03 6.05 11.01
CA PRO A 101 10.43 5.68 11.27
C PRO A 101 10.87 5.92 12.73
N ALA A 102 10.15 6.78 13.47
CA ALA A 102 10.50 7.13 14.85
C ALA A 102 9.82 6.24 15.91
N CYS A 103 8.56 5.85 15.69
CA CYS A 103 7.76 5.17 16.72
C CYS A 103 7.07 3.89 16.24
N ASP A 104 7.27 3.49 14.98
CA ASP A 104 6.71 2.27 14.39
C ASP A 104 5.17 2.19 14.49
N ASN A 105 4.49 3.34 14.66
CA ASN A 105 3.04 3.38 14.66
C ASN A 105 2.51 3.45 13.23
N PRO A 106 1.47 2.66 12.88
CA PRO A 106 0.85 2.69 11.57
C PRO A 106 -0.13 3.87 11.39
N GLU A 107 -0.43 4.63 12.45
CA GLU A 107 -1.23 5.86 12.40
C GLU A 107 -0.40 7.05 11.89
N THR A 108 -0.06 6.99 10.61
CA THR A 108 0.59 8.09 9.90
C THR A 108 -0.34 8.66 8.83
N GLU A 109 -0.15 9.92 8.50
CA GLU A 109 -0.85 10.63 7.44
C GLU A 109 0.17 11.04 6.38
N LEU A 110 -0.04 10.58 5.13
CA LEU A 110 0.76 11.05 4.01
C LEU A 110 0.21 12.42 3.61
N MET A 111 0.99 13.46 3.88
CA MET A 111 0.71 14.81 3.41
C MET A 111 1.49 15.07 2.14
N LEU A 112 0.79 15.41 1.06
CA LEU A 112 1.45 15.89 -0.14
C LEU A 112 1.82 17.36 0.02
N MET A 113 3.11 17.64 0.18
CA MET A 113 3.61 19.01 0.11
C MET A 113 3.91 19.35 -1.34
N VAL A 114 2.96 20.03 -1.98
CA VAL A 114 3.16 20.63 -3.30
C VAL A 114 3.79 22.00 -3.11
N SER A 115 5.08 22.05 -2.76
CA SER A 115 5.84 23.30 -2.80
C SER A 115 6.24 23.61 -4.25
N SER A 116 5.34 24.33 -4.92
CA SER A 116 5.55 25.26 -6.05
C SER A 116 6.31 24.83 -7.32
N LYS A 117 6.84 23.60 -7.47
CA LYS A 117 7.30 23.01 -8.75
C LYS A 117 7.92 21.61 -8.62
N ARG A 118 8.28 21.19 -7.39
CA ARG A 118 8.75 19.84 -7.09
C ARG A 118 7.84 19.28 -6.01
N GLY A 119 6.87 18.46 -6.41
CA GLY A 119 5.99 17.87 -5.41
C GLY A 119 6.77 16.84 -4.60
N THR A 120 6.68 16.95 -3.28
CA THR A 120 7.40 16.09 -2.34
C THR A 120 6.37 15.46 -1.40
N ILE A 121 6.48 14.15 -1.16
CA ILE A 121 5.59 13.46 -0.23
C ILE A 121 6.18 13.62 1.17
N SER A 122 5.37 14.12 2.10
CA SER A 122 5.70 14.17 3.52
C SER A 122 4.83 13.16 4.27
N GLN A 123 5.35 12.60 5.35
CA GLN A 123 4.62 11.73 6.26
C GLN A 123 4.59 12.39 7.64
N GLY A 124 3.39 12.60 8.18
CA GLY A 124 3.19 13.07 9.56
C GLY A 124 2.69 11.91 10.42
N CYS A 125 3.32 11.64 11.56
CA CYS A 125 2.83 10.65 12.51
C CYS A 125 1.97 11.31 13.57
N LYS A 126 0.74 10.81 13.76
CA LYS A 126 -0.18 11.34 14.78
C LYS A 126 0.18 10.91 16.20
N ALA A 127 0.88 9.78 16.35
CA ALA A 127 1.27 9.25 17.65
C ALA A 127 2.44 10.00 18.29
N CYS A 128 3.48 10.33 17.52
CA CYS A 128 4.68 11.00 18.03
C CYS A 128 4.86 12.45 17.54
N GLY A 129 4.05 12.93 16.60
CA GLY A 129 4.19 14.27 16.02
C GLY A 129 5.39 14.42 15.09
N HIS A 130 6.05 13.33 14.69
CA HIS A 130 7.18 13.40 13.77
C HIS A 130 6.71 13.69 12.34
N HIS A 131 7.35 14.66 11.68
CA HIS A 131 7.14 15.00 10.28
C HIS A 131 8.42 14.73 9.51
N GLY A 132 8.37 13.77 8.59
CA GLY A 132 9.50 13.38 7.75
C GLY A 132 9.17 13.55 6.27
N LEU A 133 10.14 14.00 5.49
CA LEU A 133 10.07 13.91 4.03
C LEU A 133 10.27 12.45 3.64
N LEU A 134 9.33 11.92 2.87
CA LEU A 134 9.41 10.57 2.37
C LEU A 134 10.22 10.60 1.07
N GLU A 135 11.56 10.50 1.18
CA GLU A 135 12.48 10.40 0.04
C GLU A 135 12.36 9.03 -0.63
N SER A 136 11.22 8.81 -1.30
CA SER A 136 11.03 7.64 -2.14
C SER A 136 11.08 8.07 -3.60
N ASN A 137 12.23 7.87 -4.24
CA ASN A 137 12.46 8.01 -5.68
C ASN A 137 11.77 6.86 -6.47
N HIS A 138 10.57 6.46 -6.05
CA HIS A 138 9.85 5.32 -6.59
C HIS A 138 8.85 5.79 -7.65
N LYS A 139 8.59 5.00 -8.71
CA LYS A 139 7.58 5.33 -9.74
C LYS A 139 6.19 5.63 -9.13
N LEU A 140 5.93 5.10 -7.93
CA LEU A 140 4.76 5.40 -7.11
C LEU A 140 4.63 6.90 -6.78
N ASN A 141 5.73 7.59 -6.50
CA ASN A 141 5.74 9.01 -6.15
C ASN A 141 5.20 9.86 -7.32
N THR A 142 5.62 9.56 -8.55
CA THR A 142 5.06 10.20 -9.77
C THR A 142 3.55 10.00 -9.89
N TYR A 143 3.03 8.82 -9.49
CA TYR A 143 1.59 8.58 -9.51
C TYR A 143 0.87 9.34 -8.38
N ILE A 144 1.41 9.34 -7.18
CA ILE A 144 0.88 10.10 -6.03
C ILE A 144 0.85 11.60 -6.36
N LEU A 145 1.87 12.12 -7.04
CA LEU A 145 1.93 13.50 -7.52
C LEU A 145 0.90 13.82 -8.60
N LYS A 146 0.65 12.88 -9.53
CA LYS A 146 -0.35 13.04 -10.59
C LYS A 146 -1.79 12.85 -10.09
N ASN A 147 -1.96 12.05 -9.04
CA ASN A 147 -3.24 11.75 -8.43
C ASN A 147 -3.16 12.07 -6.92
N PRO A 148 -3.15 13.38 -6.57
CA PRO A 148 -3.12 13.77 -5.17
C PRO A 148 -4.31 13.10 -4.46
N PRO A 149 -4.12 12.46 -3.29
CA PRO A 149 -5.22 11.99 -2.48
C PRO A 149 -6.03 13.24 -2.18
N SER A 150 -7.26 13.26 -2.67
CA SER A 150 -8.19 14.36 -2.45
C SER A 150 -8.26 14.64 -0.96
N LEU A 151 -7.64 15.74 -0.54
CA LEU A 151 -7.64 16.21 0.84
C LEU A 151 -9.01 16.80 1.23
N ASN A 152 -10.09 16.43 0.53
CA ASN A 152 -11.39 17.10 0.64
C ASN A 152 -12.60 16.24 0.27
N ASP A 153 -12.73 15.03 0.81
CA ASP A 153 -14.10 14.50 1.01
C ASP A 153 -14.30 14.26 2.51
N LYS A 154 -14.67 15.35 3.17
CA LYS A 154 -15.27 15.39 4.49
C LYS A 154 -16.40 16.40 4.47
#